data_AF-A0A453PIP9-F1
#
_entry.id   AF-A0A453PIP9-F1
#
_cell.length_a   1.000
_cell.length_b   1.000
_cell.length_c   1.000
_cell.angle_alpha   90.00
_cell.angle_beta   90.00
_cell.angle_gamma   90.00
#
_symmetry.space_group_name_H-M   'P 1'
#
loop_
_entity.id
_entity.type
_entity.pdbx_description
1 polymer ?
#
loop_
_entity_poly.entity_id
_entity_poly.type
_entity_poly.pdbx_seq_one_letter_code
_entity_poly.pdbx_strand_id
1 'polypeptide(L)'
;MIEQVLEIGSVGKGISQGDTLFYAHASRNSSISKKILDGLQSGSDSLGSDNVKVKPAASSNPGVPPSSLMSFMRKNTSTSGVVLEDFDSQFSNRFYHSHLDSPANINSSSIAAAAALVARSLYILATGDMTVDLMTLNTIKVNVTLVEELIGCLLTCDPGLSCGIAKSFISPSNACPSHYVGVFQDSPSSTQFPSYADDTSRFIWNFLADRTSTLASNVSSCTVKCNNESEVCVGGEVEGGGRCVVSTTRYVPAYSTRLKFEDNAWHVLPANSSDPMGAADPVWTESYWNTISLRVYAVQSTTSDRLILLAGLAVTAASYLGVVVGRAYISKITKRD
;
A
#
# COMPACT_ATOMS: atom_id res chain seq x y z
N MET A 1 8.38 18.87 -17.41
CA MET A 1 7.07 19.45 -17.01
C MET A 1 6.01 18.39 -17.29
N ILE A 2 5.03 18.19 -16.40
CA ILE A 2 3.96 17.19 -16.59
C ILE A 2 2.75 17.88 -17.21
N GLU A 3 2.34 17.44 -18.40
CA GLU A 3 1.28 18.06 -19.19
C GLU A 3 -0.06 17.34 -19.07
N GLN A 4 -0.04 16.00 -18.99
CA GLN A 4 -1.22 15.15 -18.97
C GLN A 4 -1.14 14.18 -17.79
N VAL A 5 -2.26 13.98 -17.10
CA VAL A 5 -2.37 13.01 -16.00
C VAL A 5 -3.62 12.16 -16.19
N LEU A 6 -3.43 10.85 -16.33
CA LEU A 6 -4.50 9.86 -16.25
C LEU A 6 -4.31 9.10 -14.94
N GLU A 7 -5.29 9.21 -14.04
CA GLU A 7 -5.32 8.48 -12.77
C GLU A 7 -6.39 7.40 -12.81
N ILE A 8 -6.10 6.28 -12.17
CA ILE A 8 -7.02 5.14 -12.05
C ILE A 8 -7.49 5.14 -10.60
N GLY A 9 -8.78 5.33 -10.41
CA GLY A 9 -9.41 5.27 -9.09
C GLY A 9 -9.96 3.87 -8.80
N SER A 10 -11.18 3.82 -8.25
CA SER A 10 -11.92 2.60 -7.99
C SER A 10 -12.38 1.99 -9.31
N VAL A 11 -11.80 0.86 -9.72
CA VAL A 11 -12.20 0.13 -10.94
C VAL A 11 -12.64 -1.31 -10.67
N GLY A 12 -12.80 -1.67 -9.39
CA GLY A 12 -13.12 -3.02 -8.96
C GLY A 12 -14.57 -3.43 -9.21
N LYS A 13 -15.48 -2.48 -9.45
CA LYS A 13 -16.93 -2.73 -9.52
C LYS A 13 -17.59 -2.15 -10.78
N GLY A 14 -16.85 -2.02 -11.87
CA GLY A 14 -17.33 -1.49 -13.16
C GLY A 14 -18.29 -2.41 -13.90
N ILE A 15 -18.48 -3.65 -13.47
CA ILE A 15 -19.42 -4.59 -14.08
C ILE A 15 -20.82 -4.42 -13.47
N SER A 16 -21.78 -4.06 -14.32
CA SER A 16 -23.20 -3.96 -13.96
C SER A 16 -24.06 -4.60 -15.05
N GLN A 17 -24.92 -5.55 -14.67
CA GLN A 17 -25.86 -6.23 -15.58
C GLN A 17 -25.21 -6.87 -16.83
N GLY A 18 -23.94 -7.30 -16.72
CA GLY A 18 -23.20 -7.97 -17.80
C GLY A 18 -22.41 -7.03 -18.72
N ASP A 19 -22.61 -5.72 -18.60
CA ASP A 19 -21.79 -4.70 -19.28
C ASP A 19 -20.70 -4.19 -18.33
N THR A 20 -19.50 -3.92 -18.86
CA THR A 20 -18.45 -3.21 -18.11
C THR A 20 -18.51 -1.73 -18.47
N LEU A 21 -18.74 -0.88 -17.49
CA LEU A 21 -18.85 0.57 -17.65
C LEU A 21 -17.97 1.30 -16.65
N PHE A 22 -17.10 2.17 -17.18
CA PHE A 22 -16.31 3.12 -16.41
C PHE A 22 -16.70 4.55 -16.73
N TYR A 23 -16.42 5.45 -15.79
CA TYR A 23 -16.67 6.87 -15.87
C TYR A 23 -15.36 7.63 -15.85
N ALA A 24 -15.20 8.53 -16.81
CA ALA A 24 -14.06 9.40 -16.95
C ALA A 24 -14.39 10.76 -16.35
N HIS A 25 -13.82 11.03 -15.18
CA HIS A 25 -13.98 12.29 -14.46
C HIS A 25 -12.91 13.27 -14.92
N ALA A 26 -13.28 14.24 -15.75
CA ALA A 26 -12.35 15.25 -16.25
C ALA A 26 -12.27 16.44 -15.28
N SER A 27 -11.05 16.91 -15.02
CA SER A 27 -10.85 18.01 -14.08
C SER A 27 -11.36 19.37 -14.56
N ARG A 28 -11.28 19.62 -15.87
CA ARG A 28 -11.79 20.81 -16.57
C ARG A 28 -12.08 20.45 -18.03
N ASN A 29 -12.95 21.22 -18.67
CA ASN A 29 -13.15 21.13 -20.12
C ASN A 29 -11.99 21.80 -20.87
N SER A 30 -10.85 21.12 -20.94
CA SER A 30 -9.63 21.57 -21.63
C SER A 30 -9.36 20.73 -22.88
N SER A 31 -8.56 21.24 -23.81
CA SER A 31 -8.09 20.44 -24.96
C SER A 31 -7.32 19.19 -24.52
N ILE A 32 -6.59 19.28 -23.40
CA ILE A 32 -5.83 18.16 -22.84
C ILE A 32 -6.76 17.06 -22.30
N SER A 33 -7.74 17.41 -21.46
CA SER A 33 -8.67 16.43 -20.93
C SER A 33 -9.53 15.81 -22.04
N LYS A 34 -9.87 16.57 -23.09
CA LYS A 34 -10.51 16.02 -24.30
C LYS A 34 -9.63 14.97 -24.99
N LYS A 35 -8.34 15.26 -25.21
CA LYS A 35 -7.41 14.28 -25.79
C LYS A 35 -7.37 12.97 -24.99
N ILE A 36 -7.34 13.06 -23.66
CA ILE A 36 -7.37 11.87 -22.79
C ILE A 36 -8.70 11.12 -22.92
N LEU A 37 -9.83 11.83 -22.94
CA LEU A 37 -11.15 11.25 -23.15
C LEU A 37 -11.29 10.58 -24.52
N ASP A 38 -10.81 11.22 -25.58
CA ASP A 38 -10.82 10.69 -26.95
C ASP A 38 -9.94 9.43 -27.05
N GLY A 39 -8.80 9.41 -26.35
CA GLY A 39 -7.93 8.24 -26.23
C GLY A 39 -8.61 7.09 -25.48
N LEU A 40 -9.31 7.38 -24.38
CA LEU A 40 -10.12 6.40 -23.63
C LEU A 40 -11.26 5.85 -24.49
N GLN A 41 -11.96 6.71 -25.23
CA GLN A 41 -13.05 6.29 -26.11
C GLN A 41 -12.52 5.41 -27.25
N SER A 42 -11.42 5.81 -27.89
CA SER A 42 -10.77 5.02 -28.94
C SER A 42 -10.27 3.66 -28.41
N GLY A 43 -9.73 3.64 -27.19
CA GLY A 43 -9.36 2.40 -26.49
C GLY A 43 -10.57 1.50 -26.25
N SER A 44 -11.67 2.06 -25.78
CA SER A 44 -12.96 1.37 -25.59
C SER A 44 -13.51 0.80 -26.89
N ASP A 45 -13.54 1.59 -27.97
CA ASP A 45 -14.03 1.17 -29.28
C ASP A 45 -13.17 0.02 -29.85
N SER A 46 -11.85 0.05 -29.63
CA SER A 46 -10.94 -1.01 -30.06
C SER A 46 -11.18 -2.35 -29.37
N LEU A 47 -11.77 -2.35 -28.17
CA LEU A 47 -12.04 -3.55 -27.39
C LEU A 47 -13.28 -4.31 -27.89
N GLY A 48 -14.13 -3.68 -28.71
CA GLY A 48 -15.17 -4.32 -29.52
C GLY A 48 -15.99 -5.40 -28.80
N SER A 49 -15.55 -6.65 -28.91
CA SER A 49 -16.19 -7.84 -28.32
C SER A 49 -16.18 -7.90 -26.80
N ASP A 50 -15.26 -7.21 -26.13
CA ASP A 50 -15.10 -7.28 -24.67
C ASP A 50 -16.10 -6.37 -23.92
N ASN A 51 -16.93 -5.61 -24.66
CA ASN A 51 -18.00 -4.74 -24.13
C ASN A 51 -17.56 -3.80 -22.99
N VAL A 52 -16.31 -3.33 -23.04
CA VAL A 52 -15.76 -2.36 -22.09
C VAL A 52 -16.08 -0.95 -22.57
N LYS A 53 -17.02 -0.29 -21.89
CA LYS A 53 -17.49 1.06 -22.23
C LYS A 53 -16.88 2.08 -21.28
N VAL A 54 -16.58 3.26 -21.81
CA VAL A 54 -16.24 4.44 -21.02
C VAL A 54 -17.24 5.56 -21.32
N LYS A 55 -17.64 6.32 -20.31
CA LYS A 55 -18.48 7.51 -20.47
C LYS A 55 -17.87 8.69 -19.74
N PRO A 56 -18.01 9.92 -20.22
CA PRO A 56 -17.76 11.09 -19.40
C PRO A 56 -18.67 11.06 -18.16
N ALA A 57 -18.11 11.39 -16.99
CA ALA A 57 -18.91 11.58 -15.78
C ALA A 57 -19.90 12.74 -15.95
N ALA A 58 -21.00 12.72 -15.19
CA ALA A 58 -22.05 13.72 -15.26
C ALA A 58 -21.50 15.14 -15.00
N SER A 59 -21.90 16.10 -15.83
CA SER A 59 -21.50 17.50 -15.68
C SER A 59 -22.04 18.17 -14.41
N SER A 60 -23.01 17.54 -13.74
CA SER A 60 -23.51 17.95 -12.42
C SER A 60 -22.57 17.61 -11.26
N ASN A 61 -21.56 16.75 -11.48
CA ASN A 61 -20.59 16.41 -10.45
C ASN A 61 -19.71 17.62 -10.12
N PRO A 62 -19.24 17.77 -8.87
CA PRO A 62 -18.48 18.95 -8.43
C PRO A 62 -17.07 19.08 -9.03
N GLY A 63 -16.67 18.16 -9.91
CA GLY A 63 -15.35 18.09 -10.53
C GLY A 63 -14.81 16.66 -10.51
N VAL A 64 -13.49 16.52 -10.38
CA VAL A 64 -12.86 15.21 -10.16
C VAL A 64 -13.08 14.71 -8.74
N PRO A 65 -13.24 13.39 -8.53
CA PRO A 65 -13.28 12.80 -7.19
C PRO A 65 -11.94 12.97 -6.47
N PRO A 66 -11.92 12.85 -5.12
CA PRO A 66 -10.67 12.92 -4.34
C PRO A 66 -9.59 12.01 -4.91
N SER A 67 -8.51 12.60 -5.41
CA SER A 67 -7.50 11.91 -6.23
C SER A 67 -6.16 12.67 -6.20
N SER A 68 -5.08 11.98 -6.54
CA SER A 68 -3.73 12.56 -6.60
C SER A 68 -3.62 13.65 -7.67
N LEU A 69 -4.45 13.58 -8.72
CA LEU A 69 -4.61 14.58 -9.77
C LEU A 69 -4.87 15.98 -9.18
N MET A 70 -5.60 16.07 -8.07
CA MET A 70 -5.84 17.36 -7.39
C MET A 70 -4.53 18.03 -6.96
N SER A 71 -3.53 17.27 -6.52
CA SER A 71 -2.22 17.80 -6.12
C SER A 71 -1.47 18.37 -7.32
N PHE A 72 -1.48 17.68 -8.47
CA PHE A 72 -0.88 18.18 -9.71
C PHE A 72 -1.54 19.49 -10.17
N MET A 73 -2.87 19.55 -10.15
CA MET A 73 -3.62 20.74 -10.55
C MET A 73 -3.44 21.92 -9.61
N ARG A 74 -3.27 21.66 -8.30
CA ARG A 74 -2.97 22.71 -7.32
C ARG A 74 -1.57 23.28 -7.54
N LYS A 75 -0.59 22.44 -7.90
CA LYS A 75 0.77 22.90 -8.19
C LYS A 75 0.85 23.67 -9.50
N ASN A 76 0.15 23.20 -10.53
CA ASN A 76 0.17 23.78 -11.85
C ASN A 76 -1.23 23.77 -12.46
N THR A 77 -1.83 24.95 -12.61
CA THR A 77 -3.19 25.12 -13.14
C THR A 77 -3.32 24.76 -14.62
N SER A 78 -2.21 24.65 -15.35
CA SER A 78 -2.15 24.21 -16.74
C SER A 78 -2.13 22.68 -16.87
N THR A 79 -1.84 21.94 -15.79
CA THR A 79 -1.95 20.48 -15.81
C THR A 79 -3.42 20.10 -15.79
N SER A 80 -3.82 19.26 -16.75
CA SER A 80 -5.18 18.74 -16.86
C SER A 80 -5.13 17.21 -16.85
N GLY A 81 -6.24 16.60 -16.45
CA GLY A 81 -6.28 15.15 -16.35
C GLY A 81 -7.68 14.58 -16.32
N VAL A 82 -7.72 13.26 -16.21
CA VAL A 82 -8.91 12.45 -16.09
C VAL A 82 -8.66 11.42 -14.99
N VAL A 83 -9.66 11.20 -14.14
CA VAL A 83 -9.70 10.07 -13.20
C VAL A 83 -10.69 9.05 -13.75
N LEU A 84 -10.24 7.81 -13.97
CA LEU A 84 -11.07 6.70 -14.40
C LEU A 84 -11.64 5.99 -13.18
N GLU A 85 -12.96 5.90 -13.09
CA GLU A 85 -13.70 5.37 -11.94
C GLU A 85 -14.78 4.37 -12.38
N ASP A 86 -15.24 3.53 -11.46
CA ASP A 86 -16.38 2.61 -11.61
C ASP A 86 -17.72 3.22 -11.19
N PHE A 87 -17.75 4.54 -10.95
CA PHE A 87 -18.94 5.26 -10.56
C PHE A 87 -19.06 6.62 -11.23
N ASP A 88 -20.30 7.06 -11.43
CA ASP A 88 -20.61 8.39 -11.94
C ASP A 88 -20.56 9.44 -10.82
N SER A 89 -21.49 9.38 -9.86
CA SER A 89 -21.62 10.45 -8.84
C SER A 89 -21.35 9.98 -7.40
N GLN A 90 -21.49 8.70 -7.11
CA GLN A 90 -21.35 8.12 -5.77
C GLN A 90 -20.59 6.81 -5.85
N PHE A 91 -19.68 6.56 -4.91
CA PHE A 91 -18.88 5.34 -4.88
C PHE A 91 -19.74 4.07 -5.01
N SER A 92 -19.35 3.20 -5.94
CA SER A 92 -19.89 1.83 -6.05
C SER A 92 -19.48 0.96 -4.86
N ASN A 93 -18.38 1.31 -4.21
CA ASN A 93 -17.89 0.68 -2.99
C ASN A 93 -18.64 1.18 -1.74
N ARG A 94 -19.36 0.29 -1.06
CA ARG A 94 -20.08 0.57 0.20
C ARG A 94 -19.22 0.46 1.45
N PHE A 95 -18.02 -0.10 1.33
CA PHE A 95 -17.10 -0.40 2.42
C PHE A 95 -15.80 0.38 2.29
N TYR A 96 -15.79 1.50 1.57
CA TYR A 96 -14.60 2.31 1.30
C TYR A 96 -13.73 2.52 2.56
N HIS A 97 -12.46 2.08 2.51
CA HIS A 97 -11.49 2.10 3.61
C HIS A 97 -11.92 1.40 4.92
N SER A 98 -12.82 0.43 4.83
CA SER A 98 -13.23 -0.41 5.96
C SER A 98 -12.52 -1.76 5.95
N HIS A 99 -12.47 -2.42 7.12
CA HIS A 99 -12.05 -3.83 7.24
C HIS A 99 -12.93 -4.81 6.42
N LEU A 100 -14.13 -4.37 6.01
CA LEU A 100 -15.03 -5.12 5.13
C LEU A 100 -14.70 -4.95 3.64
N ASP A 101 -13.78 -4.05 3.30
CA ASP A 101 -13.32 -3.83 1.92
C ASP A 101 -12.34 -4.94 1.52
N SER A 102 -12.91 -6.10 1.21
CA SER A 102 -12.20 -7.33 0.94
C SER A 102 -12.29 -7.72 -0.54
N PRO A 103 -11.53 -8.72 -1.01
CA PRO A 103 -11.65 -9.23 -2.38
C PRO A 103 -13.07 -9.64 -2.79
N ALA A 104 -13.91 -10.02 -1.83
CA ALA A 104 -15.31 -10.36 -2.10
C ALA A 104 -16.16 -9.15 -2.55
N ASN A 105 -15.68 -7.92 -2.34
CA ASN A 105 -16.34 -6.67 -2.71
C ASN A 105 -15.96 -6.17 -4.12
N ILE A 106 -15.03 -6.85 -4.80
CA ILE A 106 -14.55 -6.49 -6.14
C ILE A 106 -14.79 -7.62 -7.14
N ASN A 107 -14.64 -7.31 -8.43
CA ASN A 107 -14.72 -8.24 -9.53
C ASN A 107 -13.39 -8.24 -10.31
N SER A 108 -12.72 -9.41 -10.39
CA SER A 108 -11.44 -9.56 -11.09
C SER A 108 -11.55 -9.22 -12.58
N SER A 109 -12.66 -9.57 -13.23
CA SER A 109 -12.92 -9.24 -14.64
C SER A 109 -13.08 -7.73 -14.84
N SER A 110 -13.62 -6.99 -13.86
CA SER A 110 -13.68 -5.52 -13.91
C SER A 110 -12.28 -4.92 -13.91
N ILE A 111 -11.39 -5.42 -13.06
CA ILE A 111 -9.99 -4.97 -13.00
C ILE A 111 -9.25 -5.32 -14.30
N ALA A 112 -9.45 -6.52 -14.84
CA ALA A 112 -8.86 -6.92 -16.12
C ALA A 112 -9.35 -6.05 -17.29
N ALA A 113 -10.64 -5.71 -17.32
CA ALA A 113 -11.23 -4.82 -18.31
C ALA A 113 -10.67 -3.39 -18.20
N ALA A 114 -10.54 -2.86 -16.97
CA ALA A 114 -9.91 -1.56 -16.74
C ALA A 114 -8.45 -1.55 -17.20
N ALA A 115 -7.68 -2.61 -16.89
CA ALA A 115 -6.31 -2.75 -17.36
C ALA A 115 -6.21 -2.78 -18.89
N ALA A 116 -7.12 -3.46 -19.58
CA ALA A 116 -7.14 -3.54 -21.03
C ALA A 116 -7.46 -2.17 -21.66
N LEU A 117 -8.48 -1.49 -21.12
CA LEU A 117 -8.86 -0.14 -21.52
C LEU A 117 -7.69 0.83 -21.34
N VAL A 118 -7.08 0.87 -20.15
CA VAL A 118 -5.97 1.76 -19.83
C VAL A 118 -4.75 1.47 -20.72
N ALA A 119 -4.37 0.19 -20.89
CA ALA A 119 -3.19 -0.16 -21.68
C ALA A 119 -3.31 0.31 -23.14
N ARG A 120 -4.46 0.08 -23.78
CA ARG A 120 -4.71 0.53 -25.16
C ARG A 120 -4.84 2.05 -25.25
N SER A 121 -5.49 2.68 -24.28
CA SER A 121 -5.63 4.15 -24.24
C SER A 121 -4.28 4.83 -24.08
N LEU A 122 -3.41 4.32 -23.20
CA LEU A 122 -2.05 4.83 -23.03
C LEU A 122 -1.21 4.67 -24.30
N TYR A 123 -1.35 3.53 -25.00
CA TYR A 123 -0.68 3.32 -26.28
C TYR A 123 -1.10 4.38 -27.31
N ILE A 124 -2.42 4.61 -27.46
CA ILE A 124 -2.99 5.62 -28.36
C ILE A 124 -2.50 7.03 -28.01
N LEU A 125 -2.50 7.38 -26.71
CA LEU A 125 -2.03 8.68 -26.25
C LEU A 125 -0.52 8.86 -26.49
N ALA A 126 0.27 7.79 -26.32
CA ALA A 126 1.72 7.82 -26.53
C ALA A 126 2.10 7.91 -28.03
N THR A 127 1.26 7.38 -28.92
CA THR A 127 1.47 7.49 -30.39
C THR A 127 1.15 8.87 -30.96
N GLY A 128 0.53 9.75 -30.18
CA GLY A 128 0.20 11.12 -30.61
C GLY A 128 -0.72 11.14 -31.83
N ASP A 129 -0.36 11.91 -32.86
CA ASP A 129 -1.16 12.06 -34.08
C ASP A 129 -0.91 10.95 -35.11
N MET A 130 -0.11 9.92 -34.78
CA MET A 130 0.10 8.79 -35.68
C MET A 130 -1.16 7.92 -35.75
N THR A 131 -1.47 7.44 -36.95
CA THR A 131 -2.58 6.49 -37.13
C THR A 131 -2.26 5.18 -36.45
N VAL A 132 -3.05 4.82 -35.43
CA VAL A 132 -2.92 3.55 -34.73
C VAL A 132 -3.76 2.50 -35.46
N ASP A 133 -3.09 1.45 -35.94
CA ASP A 133 -3.77 0.33 -36.57
C ASP A 133 -4.43 -0.60 -35.54
N LEU A 134 -5.62 -1.09 -35.88
CA LEU A 134 -6.40 -1.97 -35.01
C LEU A 134 -5.70 -3.32 -34.78
N MET A 135 -4.90 -3.82 -35.74
CA MET A 135 -4.15 -5.06 -35.54
C MET A 135 -3.12 -4.89 -34.42
N THR A 136 -2.46 -3.73 -34.35
CA THR A 136 -1.52 -3.40 -33.27
C THR A 136 -2.23 -3.35 -31.92
N LEU A 137 -3.38 -2.67 -31.82
CA LEU A 137 -4.17 -2.64 -30.58
C LEU A 137 -4.61 -4.03 -30.13
N ASN A 138 -4.96 -4.91 -31.07
CA ASN A 138 -5.31 -6.29 -30.79
C ASN A 138 -4.15 -7.15 -30.25
N THR A 139 -2.90 -6.72 -30.42
CA THR A 139 -1.75 -7.37 -29.76
C THR A 139 -1.63 -7.00 -28.28
N ILE A 140 -2.20 -5.87 -27.86
CA ILE A 140 -2.21 -5.42 -26.46
C ILE A 140 -3.35 -6.14 -25.74
N LYS A 141 -2.98 -7.19 -25.01
CA LYS A 141 -3.90 -8.06 -24.27
C LYS A 141 -3.50 -8.14 -22.81
N VAL A 142 -4.50 -8.21 -21.94
CA VAL A 142 -4.32 -8.45 -20.51
C VAL A 142 -4.30 -9.95 -20.24
N ASN A 143 -3.33 -10.37 -19.44
CA ASN A 143 -3.33 -11.73 -18.90
C ASN A 143 -4.25 -11.79 -17.67
N VAL A 144 -5.46 -12.31 -17.86
CA VAL A 144 -6.49 -12.39 -16.80
C VAL A 144 -6.03 -13.23 -15.61
N THR A 145 -5.33 -14.34 -15.88
CA THR A 145 -4.79 -15.20 -14.81
C THR A 145 -3.76 -14.47 -13.95
N LEU A 146 -2.93 -13.62 -14.56
CA LEU A 146 -2.00 -12.76 -13.81
C LEU A 146 -2.75 -11.75 -12.93
N VAL A 147 -3.85 -11.17 -13.42
CA VAL A 147 -4.69 -10.25 -12.62
C VAL A 147 -5.27 -10.98 -11.42
N GLU A 148 -5.80 -12.18 -11.61
CA GLU A 148 -6.36 -13.00 -10.52
C GLU A 148 -5.29 -13.41 -9.50
N GLU A 149 -4.11 -13.81 -9.96
CA GLU A 149 -2.99 -14.12 -9.08
C GLU A 149 -2.56 -12.89 -8.27
N LEU A 150 -2.41 -11.72 -8.90
CA LEU A 150 -2.07 -10.47 -8.21
C LEU A 150 -3.13 -10.07 -7.19
N ILE A 151 -4.42 -10.24 -7.49
CA ILE A 151 -5.52 -10.02 -6.53
C ILE A 151 -5.36 -10.96 -5.33
N GLY A 152 -5.08 -12.25 -5.56
CA GLY A 152 -4.80 -13.21 -4.50
C GLY A 152 -3.60 -12.76 -3.65
N CYS A 153 -2.50 -12.37 -4.28
CA CYS A 153 -1.28 -11.97 -3.58
C CYS A 153 -1.44 -10.69 -2.75
N LEU A 154 -2.10 -9.68 -3.33
CA LEU A 154 -2.16 -8.33 -2.76
C LEU A 154 -3.36 -8.10 -1.86
N LEU A 155 -4.45 -8.85 -2.01
CA LEU A 155 -5.71 -8.54 -1.32
C LEU A 155 -6.21 -9.66 -0.38
N THR A 156 -5.50 -10.80 -0.29
CA THR A 156 -5.82 -11.89 0.65
C THR A 156 -4.66 -12.16 1.61
N CYS A 157 -4.92 -12.77 2.77
CA CYS A 157 -3.86 -13.28 3.63
C CYS A 157 -3.40 -14.71 3.27
N ASP A 158 -4.20 -15.45 2.49
CA ASP A 158 -3.91 -16.82 2.07
C ASP A 158 -4.30 -16.99 0.58
N PRO A 159 -3.33 -17.15 -0.34
CA PRO A 159 -1.89 -17.27 -0.05
C PRO A 159 -1.21 -15.93 0.30
N GLY A 160 -1.84 -14.79 0.00
CA GLY A 160 -1.24 -13.46 0.17
C GLY A 160 0.15 -13.34 -0.46
N LEU A 161 1.07 -12.62 0.19
CA LEU A 161 2.46 -12.48 -0.26
C LEU A 161 3.25 -13.81 -0.24
N SER A 162 2.67 -14.91 0.26
CA SER A 162 3.24 -16.25 0.10
C SER A 162 2.89 -16.92 -1.24
N CYS A 163 2.17 -16.24 -2.13
CA CYS A 163 1.88 -16.69 -3.48
C CYS A 163 3.15 -16.88 -4.33
N GLY A 164 3.04 -17.62 -5.43
CA GLY A 164 4.17 -17.99 -6.30
C GLY A 164 4.91 -16.76 -6.84
N ILE A 165 4.17 -15.80 -7.40
CA ILE A 165 4.78 -14.60 -7.97
C ILE A 165 5.48 -13.73 -6.92
N ALA A 166 4.91 -13.53 -5.73
CA ALA A 166 5.55 -12.73 -4.68
C ALA A 166 6.84 -13.39 -4.17
N LYS A 167 6.82 -14.71 -3.96
CA LYS A 167 8.01 -15.50 -3.57
C LYS A 167 9.12 -15.50 -4.62
N SER A 168 8.81 -15.24 -5.89
CA SER A 168 9.83 -15.07 -6.93
C SER A 168 10.57 -13.72 -6.88
N PHE A 169 10.10 -12.76 -6.07
CA PHE A 169 10.65 -11.42 -6.01
C PHE A 169 11.13 -10.99 -4.62
N ILE A 170 10.49 -11.46 -3.56
CA ILE A 170 10.82 -11.03 -2.20
C ILE A 170 10.81 -12.22 -1.24
N SER A 171 11.46 -12.04 -0.09
CA SER A 171 11.26 -12.89 1.08
C SER A 171 10.34 -12.13 2.06
N PRO A 172 9.02 -12.40 2.05
CA PRO A 172 8.08 -11.66 2.88
C PRO A 172 8.22 -12.07 4.35
N SER A 173 8.14 -11.08 5.24
CA SER A 173 8.09 -11.31 6.69
C SER A 173 6.70 -11.74 7.15
N ASN A 174 5.66 -11.34 6.42
CA ASN A 174 4.27 -11.73 6.70
C ASN A 174 3.56 -12.16 5.41
N ALA A 175 2.72 -13.19 5.50
CA ALA A 175 1.90 -13.62 4.37
C ALA A 175 0.79 -12.62 4.05
N CYS A 176 0.24 -11.92 5.06
CA CYS A 176 -0.84 -10.98 4.80
C CYS A 176 -0.29 -9.61 4.35
N PRO A 177 -0.66 -9.13 3.14
CA PRO A 177 -0.25 -7.83 2.64
C PRO A 177 -0.86 -6.71 3.48
N SER A 178 -0.08 -5.68 3.74
CA SER A 178 -0.54 -4.42 4.32
C SER A 178 -0.68 -3.38 3.22
N HIS A 179 -1.79 -2.63 3.22
CA HIS A 179 -1.97 -1.41 2.43
C HIS A 179 -1.94 -0.15 3.29
N TYR A 180 -1.60 -0.32 4.57
CA TYR A 180 -1.29 0.81 5.44
C TYR A 180 0.07 1.38 5.05
N VAL A 181 0.14 2.70 4.93
CA VAL A 181 1.34 3.43 4.44
C VAL A 181 2.56 3.32 5.35
N GLY A 182 2.39 2.81 6.58
CA GLY A 182 3.48 2.68 7.55
C GLY A 182 3.93 4.01 8.14
N VAL A 183 5.10 3.99 8.79
CA VAL A 183 5.69 5.13 9.49
C VAL A 183 7.17 5.23 9.16
N PHE A 184 7.63 6.44 8.84
CA PHE A 184 9.05 6.72 8.74
C PHE A 184 9.66 6.88 10.14
N GLN A 185 10.48 5.91 10.56
CA GLN A 185 11.15 5.95 11.86
C GLN A 185 12.45 6.75 11.81
N ASP A 186 13.22 6.59 10.72
CA ASP A 186 14.53 7.19 10.52
C ASP A 186 14.54 8.13 9.31
N SER A 187 15.73 8.65 8.98
CA SER A 187 15.95 9.49 7.81
C SER A 187 15.39 8.84 6.53
N PRO A 188 14.52 9.55 5.79
CA PRO A 188 13.86 9.04 4.58
C PRO A 188 14.84 9.09 3.39
N SER A 189 15.92 8.31 3.46
CA SER A 189 16.91 8.25 2.39
C SER A 189 16.33 7.60 1.13
N SER A 190 16.65 8.16 -0.03
CA SER A 190 16.28 7.62 -1.34
C SER A 190 17.27 6.53 -1.75
N THR A 191 17.28 5.41 -1.03
CA THR A 191 18.07 4.22 -1.38
C THR A 191 17.24 3.26 -2.25
N GLN A 192 17.93 2.35 -2.92
CA GLN A 192 17.29 1.30 -3.72
C GLN A 192 16.54 0.28 -2.86
N PHE A 193 16.96 0.09 -1.60
CA PHE A 193 16.33 -0.79 -0.62
C PHE A 193 16.11 -0.01 0.66
N PRO A 194 15.06 0.81 0.72
CA PRO A 194 14.79 1.58 1.92
C PRO A 194 14.33 0.67 3.04
N SER A 195 14.86 0.87 4.25
CA SER A 195 14.46 0.12 5.45
C SER A 195 13.00 0.32 5.83
N TYR A 196 12.39 1.42 5.37
CA TYR A 196 10.97 1.74 5.59
C TYR A 196 10.02 1.06 4.59
N ALA A 197 10.52 0.39 3.55
CA ALA A 197 9.67 -0.26 2.57
C ALA A 197 9.08 -1.55 3.15
N ASP A 198 7.76 -1.60 3.28
CA ASP A 198 7.04 -2.80 3.70
C ASP A 198 7.04 -3.89 2.63
N ASP A 199 6.61 -5.10 2.99
CA ASP A 199 6.61 -6.26 2.09
C ASP A 199 5.80 -6.00 0.81
N THR A 200 4.66 -5.31 0.92
CA THR A 200 3.82 -4.94 -0.22
C THR A 200 4.56 -4.01 -1.18
N SER A 201 5.19 -2.94 -0.67
CA SER A 201 5.96 -1.99 -1.47
C SER A 201 7.17 -2.65 -2.13
N ARG A 202 7.87 -3.54 -1.39
CA ARG A 202 9.01 -4.31 -1.92
C ARG A 202 8.59 -5.22 -3.06
N PHE A 203 7.46 -5.91 -2.93
CA PHE A 203 6.91 -6.74 -4.01
C PHE A 203 6.53 -5.89 -5.23
N ILE A 204 5.74 -4.83 -5.05
CA ILE A 204 5.29 -3.96 -6.16
C ILE A 204 6.49 -3.36 -6.90
N TRP A 205 7.51 -2.89 -6.18
CA TRP A 205 8.72 -2.33 -6.78
C TRP A 205 9.47 -3.36 -7.63
N ASN A 206 9.69 -4.58 -7.11
CA ASN A 206 10.38 -5.65 -7.85
C ASN A 206 9.58 -6.10 -9.07
N PHE A 207 8.27 -6.29 -8.90
CA PHE A 207 7.36 -6.69 -9.97
C PHE A 207 7.31 -5.63 -11.09
N LEU A 208 7.18 -4.35 -10.74
CA LEU A 208 7.20 -3.27 -11.72
C LEU A 208 8.55 -3.18 -12.42
N ALA A 209 9.65 -3.24 -11.66
CA ALA A 209 11.00 -3.18 -12.19
C ALA A 209 11.26 -4.28 -13.23
N ASP A 210 10.80 -5.51 -12.97
CA ASP A 210 10.83 -6.62 -13.92
C ASP A 210 10.00 -6.33 -15.16
N ARG A 211 8.70 -6.03 -14.99
CA ARG A 211 7.75 -5.90 -16.09
C ARG A 211 8.05 -4.76 -17.04
N THR A 212 8.72 -3.71 -16.56
CA THR A 212 9.14 -2.57 -17.38
C THR A 212 10.60 -2.62 -17.80
N SER A 213 11.33 -3.69 -17.47
CA SER A 213 12.74 -3.80 -17.84
C SER A 213 12.93 -4.09 -19.32
N THR A 214 14.05 -3.62 -19.86
CA THR A 214 14.57 -4.16 -21.12
C THR A 214 15.45 -5.37 -20.79
N LEU A 215 15.26 -6.47 -21.54
CA LEU A 215 16.08 -7.67 -21.38
C LEU A 215 17.54 -7.32 -21.66
N ALA A 216 18.34 -7.20 -20.61
CA ALA A 216 19.78 -7.07 -20.74
C ALA A 216 20.33 -8.39 -21.31
N SER A 217 21.10 -8.31 -22.40
CA SER A 217 21.63 -9.46 -23.13
C SER A 217 22.54 -10.38 -22.30
N ASN A 218 22.98 -9.93 -21.11
CA ASN A 218 23.73 -10.71 -20.13
C ASN A 218 23.13 -10.48 -18.74
N VAL A 219 22.35 -11.45 -18.26
CA VAL A 219 21.73 -11.40 -16.92
C VAL A 219 22.80 -11.75 -15.89
N SER A 220 23.39 -10.74 -15.24
CA SER A 220 24.26 -10.93 -14.08
C SER A 220 23.41 -11.16 -12.82
N SER A 221 23.89 -12.03 -11.93
CA SER A 221 23.26 -12.25 -10.63
C SER A 221 23.61 -11.10 -9.67
N CYS A 222 22.70 -10.81 -8.75
CA CYS A 222 22.87 -9.77 -7.74
C CYS A 222 22.17 -10.15 -6.44
N THR A 223 22.68 -9.67 -5.32
CA THR A 223 22.00 -9.79 -4.01
C THR A 223 21.49 -8.45 -3.52
N VAL A 224 22.29 -7.39 -3.71
CA VAL A 224 21.94 -6.04 -3.26
C VAL A 224 22.15 -5.01 -4.35
N LYS A 225 23.20 -5.12 -5.17
CA LYS A 225 23.53 -4.07 -6.14
C LYS A 225 24.01 -4.65 -7.45
N CYS A 226 23.72 -3.92 -8.52
CA CYS A 226 24.23 -4.16 -9.86
C CYS A 226 25.46 -3.30 -10.15
N ASN A 227 26.27 -3.73 -11.11
CA ASN A 227 27.52 -3.04 -11.45
C ASN A 227 27.24 -1.72 -12.19
N ASN A 228 26.21 -1.69 -13.03
CA ASN A 228 25.86 -0.51 -13.80
C ASN A 228 24.85 0.36 -13.04
N GLU A 229 25.03 1.68 -13.10
CA GLU A 229 24.13 2.64 -12.43
C GLU A 229 22.71 2.68 -13.03
N SER A 230 22.56 2.25 -14.28
CA SER A 230 21.27 2.11 -14.95
C SER A 230 20.56 0.79 -14.63
N GLU A 231 21.22 -0.11 -13.90
CA GLU A 231 20.68 -1.41 -13.54
C GLU A 231 20.14 -1.42 -12.11
N VAL A 232 19.07 -2.18 -11.93
CA VAL A 232 18.48 -2.45 -10.64
C VAL A 232 18.48 -3.95 -10.34
N CYS A 233 18.67 -4.31 -9.08
CA CYS A 233 18.66 -5.71 -8.66
C CYS A 233 17.22 -6.13 -8.33
N VAL A 234 16.65 -7.00 -9.16
CA VAL A 234 15.31 -7.56 -8.97
C VAL A 234 15.41 -8.94 -8.35
N GLY A 235 14.64 -9.23 -7.31
CA GLY A 235 14.65 -10.54 -6.67
C GLY A 235 15.86 -10.79 -5.77
N GLY A 236 16.58 -9.74 -5.34
CA GLY A 236 17.84 -9.87 -4.58
C GLY A 236 17.73 -10.64 -3.27
N GLU A 237 16.53 -10.71 -2.68
CA GLU A 237 16.23 -11.38 -1.41
C GLU A 237 15.93 -12.88 -1.54
N VAL A 238 15.68 -13.36 -2.77
CA VAL A 238 15.23 -14.74 -3.02
C VAL A 238 16.41 -15.71 -2.93
N GLU A 239 16.15 -16.93 -2.48
CA GLU A 239 17.14 -18.00 -2.50
C GLU A 239 17.65 -18.25 -3.93
N GLY A 240 18.96 -18.17 -4.12
CA GLY A 240 19.59 -18.22 -5.45
C GLY A 240 20.02 -16.86 -5.99
N GLY A 241 19.66 -15.77 -5.32
CA GLY A 241 20.00 -14.41 -5.70
C GLY A 241 19.09 -13.84 -6.79
N GLY A 242 19.07 -12.52 -6.87
CA GLY A 242 18.35 -11.76 -7.87
C GLY A 242 19.12 -11.62 -9.18
N ARG A 243 18.56 -10.79 -10.06
CA ARG A 243 19.13 -10.48 -11.37
C ARG A 243 19.16 -8.99 -11.63
N CYS A 244 20.19 -8.55 -12.35
CA CYS A 244 20.32 -7.18 -12.80
C CYS A 244 19.50 -6.93 -14.05
N VAL A 245 18.70 -5.87 -14.01
CA VAL A 245 17.88 -5.43 -15.14
C VAL A 245 17.98 -3.93 -15.32
N VAL A 246 17.88 -3.46 -16.56
CA VAL A 246 17.76 -2.03 -16.83
C VAL A 246 16.32 -1.62 -16.61
N SER A 247 16.06 -0.82 -15.58
CA SER A 247 14.71 -0.32 -15.25
C SER A 247 14.79 1.09 -14.68
N THR A 248 13.75 1.88 -14.93
CA THR A 248 13.60 3.24 -14.40
C THR A 248 12.86 3.28 -13.06
N THR A 249 12.47 2.12 -12.54
CA THR A 249 11.71 1.99 -11.29
C THR A 249 12.55 2.40 -10.07
N ARG A 250 12.01 3.32 -9.24
CA ARG A 250 12.71 3.90 -8.09
C ARG A 250 11.74 4.11 -6.93
N TYR A 251 12.26 4.02 -5.70
CA TYR A 251 11.54 4.51 -4.53
C TYR A 251 11.58 6.03 -4.46
N VAL A 252 10.48 6.62 -4.05
CA VAL A 252 10.38 8.04 -3.73
C VAL A 252 9.79 8.13 -2.32
N PRO A 253 10.54 8.67 -1.34
CA PRO A 253 9.99 8.88 0.00
C PRO A 253 8.76 9.81 -0.07
N ALA A 254 7.65 9.37 0.49
CA ALA A 254 6.38 10.09 0.47
C ALA A 254 5.95 10.43 1.89
N TYR A 255 6.25 11.66 2.31
CA TYR A 255 5.85 12.22 3.61
C TYR A 255 5.53 13.70 3.45
N SER A 256 4.87 14.30 4.44
CA SER A 256 4.53 15.72 4.42
C SER A 256 5.77 16.58 4.24
N THR A 257 5.70 17.56 3.34
CA THR A 257 6.72 18.60 3.14
C THR A 257 6.92 19.48 4.38
N ARG A 258 5.98 19.44 5.32
CA ARG A 258 6.08 20.10 6.64
C ARG A 258 6.85 19.27 7.67
N LEU A 259 7.32 18.09 7.32
CA LEU A 259 8.16 17.27 8.19
C LEU A 259 9.60 17.33 7.68
N LYS A 260 10.55 17.42 8.62
CA LYS A 260 11.97 17.43 8.32
C LYS A 260 12.71 16.57 9.32
N PHE A 261 13.55 15.66 8.85
CA PHE A 261 14.39 14.84 9.71
C PHE A 261 15.77 15.48 9.88
N GLU A 262 16.08 15.96 11.09
CA GLU A 262 17.36 16.57 11.46
C GLU A 262 17.71 16.20 12.90
N ASP A 263 19.00 16.07 13.20
CA ASP A 263 19.51 15.73 14.55
C ASP A 263 18.88 14.43 15.12
N ASN A 264 18.66 13.44 14.25
CA ASN A 264 17.98 12.17 14.56
C ASN A 264 16.56 12.34 15.11
N ALA A 265 15.86 13.42 14.74
CA ALA A 265 14.49 13.67 15.13
C ALA A 265 13.65 14.26 13.98
N TRP A 266 12.35 13.98 14.02
CA TRP A 266 11.38 14.60 13.12
C TRP A 266 10.92 15.94 13.70
N HIS A 267 11.08 17.00 12.91
CA HIS A 267 10.66 18.35 13.22
C HIS A 267 9.48 18.75 12.35
N VAL A 268 8.49 19.42 12.95
CA VAL A 268 7.34 19.98 12.24
C VAL A 268 7.68 21.42 11.85
N LEU A 269 7.76 21.67 10.55
CA LEU A 269 7.96 22.99 9.98
C LEU A 269 6.65 23.81 10.05
N PRO A 270 6.76 25.13 10.27
CA PRO A 270 5.60 26.01 10.24
C PRO A 270 4.95 26.00 8.86
N ALA A 271 3.62 26.10 8.83
CA ALA A 271 2.90 26.22 7.57
C ALA A 271 3.27 27.56 6.91
N ASN A 272 3.65 27.52 5.63
CA ASN A 272 3.90 28.70 4.85
C ASN A 272 2.59 29.17 4.20
N SER A 273 2.00 30.25 4.71
CA SER A 273 0.73 30.80 4.17
C SER A 273 0.84 31.27 2.72
N SER A 274 2.05 31.54 2.23
CA SER A 274 2.30 31.95 0.84
C SER A 274 2.37 30.76 -0.13
N ASP A 275 2.45 29.53 0.37
CA ASP A 275 2.36 28.30 -0.41
C ASP A 275 1.03 27.60 -0.12
N PRO A 276 0.02 27.71 -0.99
CA PRO A 276 -1.27 27.06 -0.80
C PRO A 276 -1.18 25.54 -0.61
N MET A 277 -0.16 24.88 -1.18
CA MET A 277 0.06 23.45 -0.99
C MET A 277 0.66 23.18 0.39
N GLY A 278 1.73 23.89 0.77
CA GLY A 278 2.33 23.78 2.10
C GLY A 278 1.37 24.15 3.23
N ALA A 279 0.46 25.10 3.02
CA ALA A 279 -0.56 25.47 4.01
C ALA A 279 -1.61 24.37 4.24
N ALA A 280 -1.92 23.58 3.19
CA ALA A 280 -2.90 22.49 3.25
C ALA A 280 -2.25 21.11 3.43
N ASP A 281 -0.93 21.03 3.50
CA ASP A 281 -0.18 19.77 3.57
C ASP A 281 -0.43 19.08 4.92
N PRO A 282 -1.01 17.86 4.91
CA PRO A 282 -1.44 17.19 6.13
C PRO A 282 -0.23 16.64 6.90
N VAL A 283 -0.22 16.86 8.21
CA VAL A 283 0.77 16.26 9.12
C VAL A 283 0.08 15.17 9.93
N TRP A 284 0.41 13.92 9.61
CA TRP A 284 -0.04 12.74 10.36
C TRP A 284 1.15 12.07 11.00
N THR A 285 1.05 11.80 12.30
CA THR A 285 2.05 11.06 13.06
C THR A 285 1.36 9.95 13.83
N GLU A 286 1.95 8.76 13.81
CA GLU A 286 1.47 7.63 14.60
C GLU A 286 2.17 7.61 15.97
N SER A 287 1.44 7.22 17.02
CA SER A 287 2.00 7.09 18.35
C SER A 287 2.98 5.91 18.42
N TYR A 288 4.03 5.99 19.24
CA TYR A 288 4.85 4.81 19.53
C TYR A 288 4.13 3.89 20.52
N TRP A 289 4.15 2.58 20.27
CA TRP A 289 3.75 1.55 21.23
C TRP A 289 4.87 0.54 21.44
N ASN A 290 4.91 -0.08 22.63
CA ASN A 290 5.89 -1.14 22.92
C ASN A 290 5.37 -2.51 22.48
N THR A 291 4.25 -2.97 23.06
CA THR A 291 3.63 -4.23 22.66
C THR A 291 2.12 -4.13 22.85
N ILE A 292 1.37 -4.43 21.80
CA ILE A 292 -0.07 -4.57 21.86
C ILE A 292 -0.35 -6.08 22.03
N SER A 293 -0.96 -6.46 23.15
CA SER A 293 -1.31 -7.86 23.41
C SER A 293 -2.69 -7.95 24.05
N LEU A 294 -3.42 -9.01 23.70
CA LEU A 294 -4.70 -9.36 24.29
C LEU A 294 -4.52 -10.66 25.06
N ARG A 295 -4.92 -10.66 26.35
CA ARG A 295 -4.90 -11.86 27.18
C ARG A 295 -6.25 -12.06 27.85
N VAL A 296 -6.74 -13.28 27.86
CA VAL A 296 -7.97 -13.69 28.53
C VAL A 296 -7.61 -14.67 29.64
N TYR A 297 -8.07 -14.39 30.86
CA TYR A 297 -7.83 -15.26 32.01
C TYR A 297 -8.99 -15.15 33.01
N ALA A 298 -9.21 -16.23 33.76
CA ALA A 298 -10.19 -16.24 34.84
C ALA A 298 -9.64 -15.43 36.03
N VAL A 299 -10.44 -14.49 36.53
CA VAL A 299 -10.08 -13.69 37.70
C VAL A 299 -10.66 -14.38 38.94
N GLN A 300 -9.80 -14.64 39.94
CA GLN A 300 -10.22 -15.21 41.21
C GLN A 300 -11.03 -14.19 42.03
N SER A 301 -11.92 -14.66 42.91
CA SER A 301 -12.72 -13.76 43.74
C SER A 301 -11.84 -12.98 44.71
N THR A 302 -12.14 -11.69 44.89
CA THR A 302 -11.41 -10.82 45.83
C THR A 302 -11.44 -11.35 47.28
N THR A 303 -12.48 -12.10 47.65
CA THR A 303 -12.58 -12.75 48.96
C THR A 303 -11.51 -13.82 49.12
N SER A 304 -11.30 -14.65 48.10
CA SER A 304 -10.25 -15.68 48.13
C SER A 304 -8.86 -15.06 48.22
N ASP A 305 -8.59 -13.98 47.48
CA ASP A 305 -7.30 -13.29 47.53
C ASP A 305 -7.00 -12.74 48.94
N ARG A 306 -8.02 -12.12 49.57
CA ARG A 306 -7.91 -11.63 50.94
C ARG A 306 -7.69 -12.75 51.95
N LEU A 307 -8.39 -13.87 51.81
CA LEU A 307 -8.22 -15.01 52.70
C LEU A 307 -6.81 -15.62 52.57
N ILE A 308 -6.31 -15.79 51.35
CA ILE A 308 -4.95 -16.30 51.10
C ILE A 308 -3.91 -15.36 51.69
N LEU A 309 -4.06 -14.05 51.49
CA LEU A 309 -3.15 -13.04 52.05
C LEU A 309 -3.15 -13.08 53.58
N LEU A 310 -4.32 -13.09 54.22
CA LEU A 310 -4.45 -13.14 55.68
C LEU A 310 -3.89 -14.45 56.25
N ALA A 311 -4.15 -15.59 55.60
CA ALA A 311 -3.58 -16.87 55.98
C ALA A 311 -2.05 -16.85 55.89
N GLY A 312 -1.49 -16.28 54.82
CA GLY A 312 -0.04 -16.12 54.65
C GLY A 312 0.60 -15.25 55.74
N LEU A 313 -0.04 -14.13 56.10
CA LEU A 313 0.42 -13.27 57.20
C LEU A 313 0.39 -13.99 58.55
N ALA A 314 -0.68 -14.74 58.83
CA ALA A 314 -0.82 -15.50 60.07
C ALA A 314 0.26 -16.58 60.22
N VAL A 315 0.52 -17.37 59.15
CA VAL A 315 1.59 -18.39 59.14
C VAL A 315 2.97 -17.74 59.35
N THR A 316 3.21 -16.59 58.74
CA THR A 316 4.49 -15.86 58.90
C THR A 316 4.68 -15.39 60.34
N ALA A 317 3.65 -14.79 60.95
CA ALA A 317 3.70 -14.34 62.34
C ALA A 317 3.88 -15.51 63.31
N ALA A 318 3.14 -16.61 63.11
CA ALA A 318 3.27 -17.82 63.91
C ALA A 318 4.67 -18.43 63.80
N SER A 319 5.25 -18.47 62.59
CA SER A 319 6.61 -18.97 62.38
C SER A 319 7.65 -18.08 63.07
N TYR A 320 7.52 -16.75 62.99
CA TYR A 320 8.39 -15.81 63.69
C TYR A 320 8.33 -16.01 65.21
N LEU A 321 7.12 -16.09 65.77
CA LEU A 321 6.92 -16.37 67.20
C LEU A 321 7.52 -17.73 67.59
N GLY A 322 7.33 -18.76 66.78
CA GLY A 322 7.93 -20.08 66.97
C GLY A 322 9.46 -20.02 67.03
N VAL A 323 10.09 -19.25 66.14
CA VAL A 323 11.56 -19.05 66.16
C VAL A 323 12.01 -18.29 67.40
N VAL A 324 11.31 -17.22 67.79
CA VAL A 324 11.65 -16.44 68.99
C VAL A 324 11.55 -17.30 70.25
N VAL A 325 10.45 -18.05 70.40
CA VAL A 325 10.24 -18.97 71.53
C VAL A 325 11.25 -20.12 71.51
N GLY A 326 11.51 -20.71 70.34
CA GLY A 326 12.49 -21.77 70.18
C GLY A 326 13.91 -21.32 70.56
N ARG A 327 14.34 -20.13 70.13
CA ARG A 327 15.63 -19.54 70.53
C ARG A 327 15.70 -19.30 72.04
N ALA A 328 14.62 -18.76 72.63
CA ALA A 328 14.54 -18.56 74.07
C ALA A 328 14.65 -19.88 74.84
N TYR A 329 13.98 -20.93 74.36
CA TYR A 329 14.03 -22.26 74.98
C TYR A 329 15.40 -22.92 74.86
N ILE A 330 16.00 -22.92 73.66
CA ILE A 330 17.34 -23.47 73.42
C ILE A 330 18.37 -22.73 74.28
N SER A 331 18.39 -21.39 74.27
CA SER A 331 19.34 -20.61 75.08
C SER A 331 19.19 -20.84 76.58
N LYS A 332 17.99 -21.16 77.07
CA LYS A 332 17.74 -21.51 78.47
C LYS A 332 18.27 -22.90 78.82
N ILE A 333 18.26 -23.83 77.87
CA ILE A 333 18.86 -25.17 78.04
C ILE A 333 20.38 -25.10 77.95
N THR A 334 20.96 -24.36 77.00
CA THR A 334 22.42 -24.25 76.84
C THR A 334 23.11 -23.48 77.96
N LYS A 335 22.38 -22.69 78.75
CA LYS A 335 22.87 -22.02 79.97
C LYS A 335 22.82 -22.91 81.22
N ARG A 336 22.33 -24.14 81.11
CA ARG A 336 22.13 -25.07 82.22
C ARG A 336 23.22 -26.14 82.33
N ASP A 337 24.24 -26.05 81.49
CA ASP A 337 25.59 -26.63 81.64
C ASP A 337 26.57 -25.51 82.02
#